data_AF-A0A2P8IB34-F1
#
_entry.id   AF-A0A2P8IB34-F1
#
_cell.length_a   1.000
_cell.length_b   1.000
_cell.length_c   1.000
_cell.angle_alpha   90.00
_cell.angle_beta   90.00
_cell.angle_gamma   90.00
#
_symmetry.space_group_name_H-M   'P 1'
#
loop_
_entity.id
_entity.type
_entity.pdbx_description
1 polymer ?
#
loop_
_entity_poly.entity_id
_entity_poly.type
_entity_poly.pdbx_seq_one_letter_code
_entity_poly.pdbx_strand_id
1 'polypeptide(L)'
;MKVAEVVDGRTITVSGGGRVQLAGLAQPGECWGAAAADFLKTTLTGQDLRVVGATVLLPDGVDLAVHLAGQGLARAEQAASAALTAAQEAAKAAGLGLWGAPCAGGDTVAPPPPPPPAPKPTYNPPPPPPVQPAPQPAPQPVQPAPPASAYYANCDAARAAGAAPLYAGQPGYRPALDRDKDGVACE
;
A
#
# COMPACT_ATOMS: atom_id res chain seq x y z
N MET A 1 27.73 -3.33 52.27
CA MET A 1 27.87 -1.87 52.34
C MET A 1 26.54 -1.28 51.97
N LYS A 2 26.09 -0.31 52.75
CA LYS A 2 24.70 0.13 52.70
C LYS A 2 24.51 1.20 51.62
N VAL A 3 23.45 1.08 50.83
CA VAL A 3 23.07 2.09 49.83
C VAL A 3 22.53 3.31 50.56
N ALA A 4 23.06 4.48 50.21
CA ALA A 4 22.65 5.77 50.76
C ALA A 4 21.64 6.48 49.85
N GLU A 5 21.90 6.50 48.54
CA GLU A 5 21.08 7.18 47.53
C GLU A 5 21.19 6.44 46.18
N VAL A 6 20.20 6.65 45.31
CA VAL A 6 20.26 6.23 43.90
C VAL A 6 20.29 7.48 43.05
N VAL A 7 21.34 7.60 42.23
CA VAL A 7 21.59 8.76 41.36
C VAL A 7 20.82 8.60 40.04
N ASP A 8 20.94 7.42 39.42
CA ASP A 8 20.33 7.09 38.14
C ASP A 8 20.18 5.57 37.98
N GLY A 9 19.61 5.13 36.85
CA GLY A 9 19.35 3.73 36.51
C GLY A 9 20.55 2.77 36.53
N ARG A 10 21.80 3.27 36.64
CA ARG A 10 23.02 2.47 36.78
C ARG A 10 24.01 2.98 37.84
N THR A 11 23.68 4.02 38.61
CA THR A 11 24.61 4.64 39.57
C THR A 11 23.96 4.85 40.94
N ILE A 12 24.64 4.36 41.98
CA ILE A 12 24.21 4.50 43.38
C ILE A 12 25.31 5.14 44.22
N THR A 13 24.95 5.77 45.34
CA THR A 13 25.89 6.17 46.39
C THR A 13 25.78 5.22 47.59
N VAL A 14 26.89 5.02 48.28
CA VAL A 14 26.95 4.18 49.50
C VAL A 14 27.28 5.04 50.71
N SER A 15 26.99 4.55 51.93
CA SER A 15 27.08 5.34 53.17
C SER A 15 28.47 5.89 53.54
N GLY A 16 29.52 5.54 52.78
CA GLY A 16 30.86 6.16 52.86
C GLY A 16 31.11 7.29 51.84
N GLY A 17 30.08 7.80 51.15
CA GLY A 17 30.19 8.84 50.12
C GLY A 17 30.69 8.35 48.75
N GLY A 18 31.11 7.09 48.63
CA GLY A 18 31.51 6.49 47.36
C GLY A 18 30.34 6.36 46.38
N ARG A 19 30.62 6.60 45.09
CA ARG A 19 29.73 6.22 43.98
C ARG A 19 30.08 4.82 43.47
N VAL A 20 29.07 4.01 43.21
CA VAL A 20 29.19 2.68 42.60
C VAL A 20 28.37 2.70 41.31
N GLN A 21 29.01 2.40 40.19
CA GLN A 21 28.36 2.25 38.89
C GLN A 21 28.22 0.77 38.57
N LEU A 22 27.05 0.37 38.09
CA LEU A 22 26.76 -1.01 37.67
C LEU A 22 27.46 -1.28 36.34
N ALA A 23 28.43 -2.20 36.36
CA ALA A 23 29.23 -2.54 35.18
C ALA A 23 28.38 -3.25 34.10
N GLY A 24 28.65 -2.94 32.83
CA GLY A 24 27.97 -3.55 31.68
C GLY A 24 26.54 -3.06 31.43
N LEU A 25 26.04 -2.06 32.17
CA LEU A 25 24.74 -1.44 31.93
C LEU A 25 24.87 -0.12 31.16
N ALA A 26 24.06 0.01 30.10
CA ALA A 26 24.00 1.19 29.24
C ALA A 26 23.50 2.41 30.00
N GLN A 27 23.83 3.61 29.50
CA GLN A 27 23.24 4.84 30.03
C GLN A 27 21.71 4.81 29.88
N PRO A 28 20.95 5.18 30.94
CA PRO A 28 19.50 5.20 30.86
C PRO A 28 18.97 6.26 29.89
N GLY A 29 18.12 5.85 28.95
CA GLY A 29 17.40 6.75 28.04
C GLY A 29 16.21 7.44 28.71
N GLU A 30 15.74 8.56 28.14
CA GLU A 30 14.63 9.36 28.69
C GLU A 30 13.35 8.53 28.94
N CYS A 31 13.03 7.59 28.05
CA CYS A 31 11.79 6.81 28.12
C CYS A 31 11.71 5.89 29.35
N TRP A 32 12.85 5.31 29.76
CA TRP A 32 12.88 4.20 30.73
C TRP A 32 13.74 4.50 31.96
N GLY A 33 14.64 5.48 31.90
CA GLY A 33 15.62 5.75 32.96
C GLY A 33 15.03 6.25 34.27
N ALA A 34 13.93 7.01 34.22
CA ALA A 34 13.22 7.45 35.42
C ALA A 34 12.61 6.26 36.19
N ALA A 35 11.90 5.38 35.49
CA ALA A 35 11.31 4.18 36.07
C ALA A 35 12.37 3.21 36.63
N ALA A 36 13.50 3.05 35.94
CA ALA A 36 14.64 2.29 36.44
C ALA A 36 15.21 2.88 37.74
N ALA A 37 15.42 4.21 37.77
CA ALA A 37 15.93 4.90 38.96
C ALA A 37 14.96 4.82 40.15
N ASP A 38 13.64 4.95 39.92
CA ASP A 38 12.65 4.87 41.01
C ASP A 38 12.45 3.45 41.54
N PHE A 39 12.55 2.42 40.69
CA PHE A 39 12.62 1.03 41.16
C PHE A 39 13.87 0.81 42.02
N LEU A 40 15.04 1.29 41.58
CA LEU A 40 16.26 1.19 42.36
C LEU A 40 16.15 1.93 43.70
N LYS A 41 15.53 3.12 43.76
CA LYS A 41 15.26 3.82 45.03
C LYS A 41 14.39 2.96 45.95
N THR A 42 13.31 2.39 45.43
CA THR A 42 12.36 1.59 46.21
C THR A 42 12.97 0.28 46.71
N THR A 43 13.74 -0.39 45.86
CA THR A 43 14.27 -1.74 46.13
C THR A 43 15.61 -1.72 46.87
N LEU A 44 16.48 -0.74 46.61
CA LEU A 44 17.85 -0.73 47.13
C LEU A 44 18.11 0.24 48.28
N THR A 45 17.28 1.27 48.51
CA THR A 45 17.59 2.27 49.55
C THR A 45 17.70 1.60 50.91
N GLY A 46 18.90 1.65 51.50
CA GLY A 46 19.19 1.01 52.76
C GLY A 46 19.41 -0.51 52.74
N GLN A 47 19.40 -1.17 51.57
CA GLN A 47 19.91 -2.55 51.40
C GLN A 47 21.43 -2.59 51.62
N ASP A 48 21.93 -3.77 51.96
CA ASP A 48 23.36 -4.08 52.01
C ASP A 48 23.82 -4.80 50.75
N LEU A 49 24.67 -4.12 49.96
CA LEU A 49 25.27 -4.68 48.75
C LEU A 49 26.71 -5.14 49.01
N ARG A 50 27.12 -6.21 48.34
CA ARG A 50 28.51 -6.69 48.31
C ARG A 50 29.10 -6.42 46.94
N VAL A 51 30.25 -5.75 46.88
CA VAL A 51 31.00 -5.57 45.63
C VAL A 51 32.14 -6.59 45.55
N VAL A 52 32.26 -7.25 44.40
CA VAL A 52 33.30 -8.24 44.11
C VAL A 52 33.88 -7.90 42.73
N GLY A 53 35.08 -7.31 42.72
CA GLY A 53 35.63 -6.74 41.49
C GLY A 53 34.74 -5.61 40.96
N ALA A 54 34.24 -5.75 39.74
CA ALA A 54 33.30 -4.82 39.12
C ALA A 54 31.81 -5.20 39.33
N THR A 55 31.52 -6.36 39.90
CA THR A 55 30.16 -6.87 40.09
C THR A 55 29.57 -6.39 41.42
N VAL A 56 28.30 -5.98 41.39
CA VAL A 56 27.51 -5.62 42.57
C VAL A 56 26.50 -6.73 42.85
N LEU A 57 26.60 -7.34 44.03
CA LEU A 57 25.76 -8.44 44.47
C LEU A 57 24.74 -7.96 45.51
N LEU A 58 23.50 -8.42 45.34
CA LEU A 58 22.41 -8.36 46.32
C LEU A 58 22.71 -9.27 47.55
N PRO A 59 21.96 -9.15 48.67
CA PRO A 59 22.18 -9.98 49.86
C PRO A 59 22.06 -11.50 49.64
N ASP A 60 21.29 -11.92 48.63
CA ASP A 60 21.10 -13.30 48.19
C ASP A 60 22.25 -13.82 47.28
N GLY A 61 23.20 -12.95 46.92
CA GLY A 61 24.32 -13.27 46.04
C GLY A 61 24.02 -13.11 44.54
N VAL A 62 22.86 -12.58 44.15
CA VAL A 62 22.52 -12.33 42.75
C VAL A 62 23.22 -11.06 42.24
N ASP A 63 23.75 -11.11 41.01
CA ASP A 63 24.27 -9.93 40.32
C ASP A 63 23.14 -8.94 40.03
N LEU A 64 23.22 -7.77 40.65
CA LEU A 64 22.21 -6.71 40.55
C LEU A 64 22.02 -6.23 39.11
N ALA A 65 23.09 -6.18 38.30
CA ALA A 65 22.99 -5.76 36.91
C ALA A 65 22.21 -6.79 36.08
N VAL A 66 22.46 -8.08 36.32
CA VAL A 66 21.71 -9.20 35.69
C VAL A 66 20.24 -9.20 36.13
N HIS A 67 19.98 -8.94 37.42
CA HIS A 67 18.61 -8.85 37.97
C HIS A 67 17.79 -7.73 37.31
N LEU A 68 18.36 -6.53 37.18
CA LEU A 68 17.71 -5.39 36.54
C LEU A 68 17.48 -5.63 35.04
N ALA A 69 18.47 -6.22 34.34
CA ALA A 69 18.33 -6.59 32.94
C ALA A 69 17.20 -7.60 32.73
N GLY A 70 17.11 -8.62 33.60
CA GLY A 70 16.06 -9.65 33.56
C GLY A 70 14.64 -9.15 33.86
N GLN A 71 14.51 -8.02 34.55
CA GLN A 71 13.23 -7.34 34.78
C GLN A 71 12.91 -6.28 33.70
N GLY A 72 13.79 -6.09 32.71
CA GLY A 72 13.64 -5.04 31.70
C GLY A 72 13.81 -3.62 32.25
N LEU A 73 14.45 -3.47 33.40
CA LEU A 73 14.74 -2.19 34.05
C LEU A 73 16.13 -1.65 33.69
N ALA A 74 16.97 -2.47 33.06
CA ALA A 74 18.25 -2.06 32.52
C ALA A 74 18.52 -2.67 31.15
N ARG A 75 19.35 -1.98 30.38
CA ARG A 75 19.87 -2.42 29.08
C ARG A 75 21.35 -2.74 29.21
N ALA A 76 21.79 -3.83 28.58
CA ALA A 76 23.19 -4.22 28.52
C ALA A 76 23.96 -3.37 27.49
N GLU A 77 25.22 -3.02 27.78
CA GLU A 77 26.14 -2.44 26.79
C GLU A 77 26.62 -3.49 25.78
N GLN A 78 27.17 -3.03 24.65
CA GLN A 78 27.58 -3.90 23.54
C GLN A 78 28.67 -4.93 23.93
N ALA A 79 29.42 -4.68 25.00
CA ALA A 79 30.46 -5.55 25.54
C ALA A 79 30.07 -6.19 26.89
N ALA A 80 28.77 -6.37 27.15
CA ALA A 80 28.27 -6.98 28.38
C ALA A 80 28.57 -8.50 28.49
N SER A 81 28.42 -9.04 29.70
CA SER A 81 28.59 -10.46 29.97
C SER A 81 27.48 -11.32 29.32
N ALA A 82 27.75 -12.60 29.08
CA ALA A 82 26.75 -13.53 28.55
C ALA A 82 25.49 -13.63 29.45
N ALA A 83 25.64 -13.49 30.77
CA ALA A 83 24.53 -13.48 31.72
C ALA A 83 23.65 -12.23 31.56
N LEU A 84 24.26 -11.05 31.39
CA LEU A 84 23.54 -9.81 31.10
C LEU A 84 22.79 -9.88 29.77
N THR A 85 23.44 -10.40 28.71
CA THR A 85 22.84 -10.56 27.39
C THR A 85 21.65 -11.54 27.44
N ALA A 86 21.79 -12.67 28.12
CA ALA A 86 20.70 -13.65 28.27
C ALA A 86 19.52 -13.09 29.08
N ALA A 87 19.79 -12.37 30.18
CA ALA A 87 18.75 -11.73 30.99
C ALA A 87 18.01 -10.64 30.19
N GLN A 88 18.74 -9.84 29.40
CA GLN A 88 18.14 -8.85 28.51
C GLN A 88 17.21 -9.48 27.46
N GLU A 89 17.67 -10.53 26.74
CA GLU A 89 16.84 -11.17 25.72
C GLU A 89 15.62 -11.87 26.33
N ALA A 90 15.71 -12.39 27.56
CA ALA A 90 14.55 -12.91 28.29
C ALA A 90 13.53 -11.80 28.62
N ALA A 91 13.98 -10.66 29.14
CA ALA A 91 13.11 -9.52 29.44
C ALA A 91 12.45 -8.94 28.17
N LYS A 92 13.20 -8.92 27.07
CA LYS A 92 12.72 -8.49 25.75
C LYS A 92 11.70 -9.45 25.16
N ALA A 93 11.93 -10.76 25.24
CA ALA A 93 10.96 -11.78 24.81
C ALA A 93 9.66 -11.73 25.64
N ALA A 94 9.76 -11.36 26.92
CA ALA A 94 8.62 -11.17 27.81
C ALA A 94 7.99 -9.76 27.77
N GLY A 95 8.53 -8.81 26.98
CA GLY A 95 8.03 -7.44 26.87
C GLY A 95 8.08 -6.64 28.18
N LEU A 96 9.02 -6.95 29.08
CA LEU A 96 9.10 -6.35 30.42
C LEU A 96 9.75 -4.96 30.39
N GLY A 97 9.25 -4.06 31.24
CA GLY A 97 9.85 -2.75 31.48
C GLY A 97 10.09 -1.97 30.19
N LEU A 98 11.36 -1.62 29.93
CA LEU A 98 11.80 -0.85 28.76
C LEU A 98 11.48 -1.54 27.42
N TRP A 99 11.28 -2.86 27.41
CA TRP A 99 10.94 -3.62 26.20
C TRP A 99 9.43 -3.61 25.88
N GLY A 100 8.59 -3.21 26.83
CA GLY A 100 7.16 -3.01 26.63
C GLY A 100 6.82 -1.61 26.11
N ALA A 101 5.53 -1.37 25.84
CA ALA A 101 5.05 -0.02 25.56
C ALA A 101 5.21 0.89 26.81
N PRO A 102 5.54 2.18 26.66
CA PRO A 102 5.63 2.94 25.41
C PRO A 102 7.02 2.94 24.75
N CYS A 103 8.05 2.38 25.40
CA CYS A 103 9.44 2.50 24.95
C CYS A 103 9.82 1.49 23.85
N ALA A 104 9.30 0.26 23.90
CA ALA A 104 9.54 -0.81 22.93
C ALA A 104 11.04 -1.07 22.63
N GLY A 105 11.90 -0.93 23.63
CA GLY A 105 13.37 -1.05 23.51
C GLY A 105 14.08 0.24 23.09
N GLY A 106 13.34 1.32 22.84
CA GLY A 106 13.86 2.64 22.49
C GLY A 106 14.16 3.53 23.70
N ASP A 107 15.10 4.45 23.51
CA ASP A 107 15.51 5.42 24.54
C ASP A 107 14.57 6.64 24.63
N THR A 108 13.69 6.81 23.63
CA THR A 108 12.59 7.79 23.60
C THR A 108 11.29 7.11 23.16
N VAL A 109 10.13 7.67 23.55
CA VAL A 109 8.83 7.22 23.00
C VAL A 109 8.79 7.59 21.52
N ALA A 110 8.53 6.62 20.65
CA ALA A 110 8.35 6.88 19.23
C ALA A 110 7.15 7.84 19.03
N PRO A 111 7.26 8.88 18.19
CA PRO A 111 6.13 9.76 17.90
C PRO A 111 4.97 8.94 17.31
N PRO A 112 3.71 9.28 17.61
CA PRO A 112 2.57 8.57 17.07
C PRO A 112 2.64 8.57 15.53
N PRO A 113 2.24 7.46 14.86
CA PRO A 113 2.24 7.41 13.41
C PRO A 113 1.35 8.55 12.86
N PRO A 114 1.72 9.16 11.72
CA PRO A 114 0.88 10.18 11.11
C PRO A 114 -0.51 9.60 10.82
N PRO A 115 -1.58 10.42 10.90
CA PRO A 115 -2.92 9.95 10.58
C PRO A 115 -2.94 9.36 9.16
N PRO A 116 -3.69 8.28 8.92
CA PRO A 116 -3.76 7.66 7.60
C PRO A 116 -4.21 8.71 6.57
N PRO A 117 -3.69 8.66 5.32
CA PRO A 117 -4.10 9.60 4.29
C PRO A 117 -5.63 9.62 4.16
N ALA A 118 -6.23 10.81 4.13
CA ALA A 118 -7.65 10.93 3.90
C ALA A 118 -8.02 10.15 2.61
N PRO A 119 -9.12 9.38 2.61
CA PRO A 119 -9.53 8.65 1.43
C PRO A 119 -9.65 9.63 0.27
N LYS A 120 -8.93 9.35 -0.83
CA LYS A 120 -8.98 10.18 -2.03
C LYS A 120 -10.44 10.33 -2.44
N PRO A 121 -10.92 11.54 -2.80
CA PRO A 121 -12.28 11.71 -3.28
C PRO A 121 -12.53 10.76 -4.46
N THR A 122 -13.36 9.74 -4.24
CA THR A 122 -13.83 8.89 -5.33
C THR A 122 -14.67 9.79 -6.21
N TYR A 123 -14.14 10.15 -7.39
CA TYR A 123 -14.91 10.84 -8.40
C TYR A 123 -16.02 9.89 -8.84
N ASN A 124 -17.21 10.09 -8.28
CA ASN A 124 -18.41 9.45 -8.75
C ASN A 124 -18.82 10.25 -10.01
N PRO A 125 -18.62 9.72 -11.23
CA PRO A 125 -19.00 10.46 -12.42
C PRO A 125 -20.50 10.78 -12.32
N PRO A 126 -20.93 11.98 -12.74
CA PRO A 126 -22.36 12.24 -12.88
C PRO A 126 -22.95 11.17 -13.82
N PRO A 127 -24.18 10.70 -13.60
CA PRO A 127 -24.82 9.75 -14.50
C PRO A 127 -24.77 10.31 -15.93
N PRO A 128 -24.53 9.48 -16.95
CA PRO A 128 -24.44 9.95 -18.33
C PRO A 128 -25.73 10.71 -18.68
N PRO A 129 -25.64 11.81 -19.44
CA PRO A 129 -26.83 12.54 -19.86
C PRO A 129 -27.77 11.60 -20.61
N PRO A 130 -29.10 11.75 -20.47
CA PRO A 130 -30.05 10.91 -21.17
C PRO A 130 -29.76 10.94 -22.66
N VAL A 131 -29.65 9.76 -23.26
CA VAL A 131 -29.33 9.61 -24.69
C VAL A 131 -30.43 10.30 -25.49
N GLN A 132 -30.09 11.41 -26.15
CA GLN A 132 -31.02 12.05 -27.08
C GLN A 132 -31.27 11.08 -28.24
N PRO A 133 -32.53 10.90 -28.68
CA PRO A 133 -32.80 10.14 -29.90
C PRO A 133 -31.98 10.69 -31.05
N ALA A 134 -31.32 9.82 -31.81
CA ALA A 134 -30.56 10.24 -32.98
C ALA A 134 -31.49 11.02 -33.94
N PRO A 135 -31.00 12.10 -34.58
CA PRO A 135 -31.77 12.81 -35.60
C PRO A 135 -32.28 11.83 -36.65
N GLN A 136 -33.60 11.83 -36.88
CA GLN A 136 -34.17 11.06 -37.97
C GLN A 136 -33.53 11.50 -39.28
N PRO A 137 -33.09 10.56 -40.17
CA PRO A 137 -32.57 10.92 -41.47
C PRO A 137 -33.56 11.81 -42.22
N ALA A 138 -33.08 12.93 -42.77
CA ALA A 138 -33.88 13.76 -43.65
C ALA A 138 -34.41 12.91 -44.83
N PRO A 139 -35.65 13.14 -45.28
CA PRO A 139 -36.22 12.37 -46.39
C PRO A 139 -35.35 12.54 -47.64
N GLN A 140 -34.83 11.42 -48.15
CA GLN A 140 -34.07 11.40 -49.39
C GLN A 140 -35.01 11.72 -50.57
N PRO A 141 -34.52 12.40 -51.62
CA PRO A 141 -35.30 12.58 -52.85
C PRO A 141 -35.69 11.22 -53.43
N VAL A 142 -37.00 11.02 -53.66
CA VAL A 142 -37.48 9.82 -54.35
C VAL A 142 -36.98 9.82 -55.79
N GLN A 143 -36.17 8.82 -56.14
CA GLN A 143 -35.83 8.56 -57.53
C GLN A 143 -37.10 8.07 -58.27
N PRO A 144 -37.38 8.55 -59.50
CA PRO A 144 -38.49 8.04 -60.30
C PRO A 144 -38.37 6.52 -60.49
N ALA A 145 -39.50 5.81 -60.41
CA ALA A 145 -39.54 4.38 -60.70
C ALA A 145 -39.07 4.11 -62.16
N PRO A 146 -38.33 3.02 -62.42
CA PRO A 146 -37.92 2.68 -63.77
C PRO A 146 -39.15 2.46 -64.68
N PRO A 147 -39.13 2.93 -65.93
CA PRO A 147 -40.24 2.75 -66.86
C PRO A 147 -40.48 1.26 -67.12
N ALA A 148 -41.76 0.89 -67.30
CA ALA A 148 -42.15 -0.48 -67.55
C ALA A 148 -41.41 -1.07 -68.76
N SER A 149 -40.95 -2.32 -68.63
CA SER A 149 -40.18 -3.00 -69.65
C SER A 149 -40.99 -3.22 -70.94
N ALA A 150 -40.64 -2.52 -72.01
CA ALA A 150 -41.10 -2.83 -73.36
C ALA A 150 -40.60 -4.23 -73.81
N TYR A 151 -41.25 -4.84 -74.81
CA TYR A 151 -40.88 -6.16 -75.36
C TYR A 151 -41.27 -6.27 -76.84
N TYR A 152 -40.29 -6.56 -77.73
CA TYR A 152 -40.37 -6.64 -79.22
C TYR A 152 -41.76 -6.83 -79.90
N ALA A 153 -42.09 -7.98 -80.51
CA ALA A 153 -41.49 -9.30 -80.45
C ALA A 153 -40.30 -9.57 -81.41
N ASN A 154 -40.12 -8.75 -82.45
CA ASN A 154 -39.04 -8.81 -83.44
C ASN A 154 -38.57 -7.38 -83.79
N CYS A 155 -37.58 -7.24 -84.67
CA CYS A 155 -37.08 -5.92 -85.06
C CYS A 155 -38.08 -5.08 -85.86
N ASP A 156 -39.00 -5.71 -86.60
CA ASP A 156 -40.04 -4.99 -87.35
C ASP A 156 -41.06 -4.35 -86.40
N ALA A 157 -41.41 -5.02 -85.30
CA ALA A 157 -42.22 -4.45 -84.23
C ALA A 157 -41.50 -3.28 -83.52
N ALA A 158 -40.19 -3.37 -83.31
CA ALA A 158 -39.40 -2.27 -82.74
C ALA A 158 -39.33 -1.06 -83.68
N ARG A 159 -39.10 -1.26 -84.99
CA ARG A 159 -39.11 -0.20 -86.01
C ARG A 159 -40.51 0.40 -86.20
N ALA A 160 -41.56 -0.41 -86.24
CA ALA A 160 -42.95 0.07 -86.35
C ALA A 160 -43.39 0.89 -85.12
N ALA A 161 -42.85 0.59 -83.94
CA ALA A 161 -43.02 1.40 -82.73
C ALA A 161 -42.11 2.65 -82.68
N GLY A 162 -41.25 2.87 -83.68
CA GLY A 162 -40.29 3.98 -83.71
C GLY A 162 -39.16 3.86 -82.68
N ALA A 163 -38.92 2.66 -82.13
CA ALA A 163 -38.01 2.43 -81.01
C ALA A 163 -36.63 1.87 -81.43
N ALA A 164 -36.42 1.58 -82.72
CA ALA A 164 -35.15 1.11 -83.24
C ALA A 164 -34.27 2.26 -83.77
N PRO A 165 -32.93 2.20 -83.66
CA PRO A 165 -32.14 1.12 -83.04
C PRO A 165 -32.27 1.10 -81.50
N LEU A 166 -32.30 -0.11 -80.93
CA LEU A 166 -32.41 -0.36 -79.49
C LEU A 166 -31.04 -0.65 -78.89
N TYR A 167 -30.61 0.15 -77.91
CA TYR A 167 -29.27 0.01 -77.32
C TYR A 167 -29.29 -0.85 -76.04
N ALA A 168 -28.19 -1.55 -75.76
CA ALA A 168 -28.01 -2.34 -74.55
C ALA A 168 -28.33 -1.54 -73.28
N GLY A 169 -29.25 -2.05 -72.46
CA GLY A 169 -29.74 -1.39 -71.25
C GLY A 169 -31.00 -0.53 -71.43
N GLN A 170 -31.45 -0.26 -72.67
CA GLN A 170 -32.73 0.40 -72.91
C GLN A 170 -33.91 -0.58 -72.70
N PRO A 171 -35.09 -0.09 -72.25
CA PRO A 171 -36.30 -0.90 -72.19
C PRO A 171 -36.66 -1.50 -73.56
N GLY A 172 -36.79 -2.83 -73.62
CA GLY A 172 -37.09 -3.56 -74.85
C GLY A 172 -35.89 -4.12 -75.61
N TYR A 173 -34.65 -3.70 -75.27
CA TYR A 173 -33.45 -4.38 -75.75
C TYR A 173 -33.40 -5.83 -75.26
N ARG A 174 -32.95 -6.75 -76.12
CA ARG A 174 -32.55 -8.11 -75.71
C ARG A 174 -31.51 -8.71 -76.67
N PRO A 175 -30.60 -9.58 -76.18
CA PRO A 175 -29.59 -10.27 -77.01
C PRO A 175 -30.11 -11.24 -78.08
N ALA A 176 -31.44 -11.32 -78.28
CA ALA A 176 -32.08 -12.10 -79.33
C ALA A 176 -32.66 -11.22 -80.47
N LEU A 177 -32.61 -9.90 -80.31
CA LEU A 177 -32.91 -8.92 -81.37
C LEU A 177 -31.62 -8.34 -81.96
N ASP A 178 -30.57 -8.28 -81.15
CA ASP A 178 -29.19 -8.07 -81.57
C ASP A 178 -28.65 -9.36 -82.21
N ARG A 179 -28.24 -9.29 -83.48
CA ARG A 179 -27.89 -10.47 -84.30
C ARG A 179 -26.40 -10.79 -84.29
N ASP A 180 -25.54 -9.77 -84.24
CA ASP A 180 -24.08 -9.90 -84.24
C ASP A 180 -23.47 -9.74 -82.84
N LYS A 181 -24.24 -9.18 -81.90
CA LYS A 181 -23.97 -9.00 -80.46
C LYS A 181 -23.04 -7.84 -80.14
N ASP A 182 -23.13 -6.76 -80.91
CA ASP A 182 -22.36 -5.53 -80.67
C ASP A 182 -22.95 -4.64 -79.55
N GLY A 183 -24.22 -4.85 -79.16
CA GLY A 183 -24.96 -4.05 -78.19
C GLY A 183 -26.03 -3.13 -78.79
N VAL A 184 -26.26 -3.18 -80.11
CA VAL A 184 -27.24 -2.38 -80.86
C VAL A 184 -28.21 -3.30 -81.60
N ALA A 185 -29.38 -3.53 -81.01
CA ALA A 185 -30.42 -4.33 -81.66
C ALA A 185 -31.17 -3.53 -82.74
N CYS A 186 -31.48 -4.22 -83.85
CA CYS A 186 -32.40 -3.77 -84.90
C CYS A 186 -31.95 -2.59 -85.77
N GLU A 187 -30.65 -2.50 -86.04
CA GLU A 187 -30.09 -1.82 -87.24
C GLU A 187 -30.84 -2.16 -88.55
#